data_AF-A0A9P5WY18-F1
#
_entry.id   AF-A0A9P5WY18-F1
#
_cell.length_a   1.000
_cell.length_b   1.000
_cell.length_c   1.000
_cell.angle_alpha   90.00
_cell.angle_beta   90.00
_cell.angle_gamma   90.00
#
_symmetry.space_group_name_H-M   'P 1'
#
loop_
_entity.id
_entity.type
_entity.pdbx_description
1 polymer ?
#
loop_
_entity_poly.entity_id
_entity_poly.type
_entity_poly.pdbx_seq_one_letter_code
_entity_poly.pdbx_strand_id
1 'polypeptide(L)'
;QCEIIKLINTFVLEHPSVPLLWIISSRPESYLRAFFSRTDIHAAHWEVEVPIDSDEACQDVERYLRSGFENIRQQYPYHIPLGPPWPCEAQISMIACSTLGHFAFAATVTRFTENPDIGDPIAQLEHIL
;
A
#
# COMPACT_ATOMS: atom_id res chain seq x y z
N GLN A 1 -16.98 -13.21 -7.24
CA GLN A 1 -15.56 -13.54 -7.01
C GLN A 1 -15.34 -15.06 -6.94
N CYS A 2 -16.10 -15.83 -6.15
CA CYS A 2 -15.90 -17.30 -6.08
C CYS A 2 -16.01 -18.02 -7.43
N GLU A 3 -16.92 -17.62 -8.32
CA GLU A 3 -17.09 -18.26 -9.62
C GLU A 3 -15.84 -18.16 -10.52
N ILE A 4 -15.16 -17.01 -10.53
CA ILE A 4 -13.92 -16.87 -11.31
C ILE A 4 -12.77 -17.67 -10.69
N ILE A 5 -12.68 -17.73 -9.37
CA ILE A 5 -11.69 -18.56 -8.66
C ILE A 5 -11.94 -20.04 -8.98
N LYS A 6 -13.20 -20.48 -8.97
CA LYS A 6 -13.58 -21.84 -9.33
C LYS A 6 -13.18 -22.19 -10.77
N LEU A 7 -13.46 -21.28 -11.71
CA LEU A 7 -13.09 -21.45 -13.11
C LEU A 7 -11.57 -21.59 -13.29
N ILE A 8 -10.79 -20.71 -12.63
CA ILE A 8 -9.32 -20.78 -12.65
C ILE A 8 -8.84 -22.11 -12.04
N ASN A 9 -9.38 -22.51 -10.89
CA ASN A 9 -9.01 -23.76 -10.22
C ASN A 9 -9.28 -24.98 -11.11
N THR A 10 -10.45 -25.05 -11.71
CA THR A 10 -10.80 -26.11 -12.68
C THR A 10 -9.83 -26.12 -13.86
N PHE A 11 -9.53 -24.96 -14.45
CA PHE A 11 -8.61 -24.86 -15.57
C PHE A 11 -7.20 -25.35 -15.23
N VAL A 12 -6.65 -24.96 -14.08
CA VAL A 12 -5.31 -25.37 -13.62
C VAL A 12 -5.24 -26.89 -13.40
N LEU A 13 -6.30 -27.49 -12.85
CA LEU A 13 -6.38 -28.93 -12.63
C LEU A 13 -6.54 -29.72 -13.94
N GLU A 14 -7.33 -29.22 -14.88
CA GLU A 14 -7.59 -29.88 -16.18
C GLU A 14 -6.42 -29.73 -17.17
N HIS A 15 -5.61 -28.67 -17.02
CA HIS A 15 -4.54 -28.33 -17.95
C HIS A 15 -3.20 -28.02 -17.26
N PRO A 16 -2.58 -28.98 -16.55
CA PRO A 16 -1.38 -28.75 -15.74
C PRO A 16 -0.12 -28.42 -16.55
N SER A 17 -0.12 -28.67 -17.86
CA SER A 17 0.99 -28.36 -18.77
C SER A 17 0.95 -26.94 -19.34
N VAL A 18 -0.14 -26.19 -19.12
CA VAL A 18 -0.26 -24.81 -19.60
C VAL A 18 0.69 -23.91 -18.79
N PRO A 19 1.56 -23.12 -19.45
CA PRO A 19 2.56 -22.30 -18.76
C PRO A 19 1.97 -20.97 -18.24
N LEU A 20 0.83 -21.04 -17.54
CA LEU A 20 0.18 -19.87 -16.94
C LEU A 20 0.25 -19.94 -15.41
N LEU A 21 0.63 -18.83 -14.80
CA LEU A 21 0.60 -18.62 -13.36
C LEU A 21 -0.50 -17.60 -13.01
N TRP A 22 -1.37 -17.97 -12.07
CA TRP A 22 -2.43 -17.10 -11.58
C TRP A 22 -2.05 -16.54 -10.21
N ILE A 23 -2.16 -15.23 -10.05
CA ILE A 23 -2.01 -14.55 -8.76
C ILE A 23 -3.36 -13.89 -8.44
N ILE A 24 -3.91 -14.23 -7.28
CA ILE A 24 -5.19 -13.69 -6.81
C ILE A 24 -4.91 -12.93 -5.51
N SER A 25 -5.11 -11.62 -5.53
CA SER A 25 -5.02 -10.77 -4.35
C SER A 25 -6.41 -10.34 -3.92
N SER A 26 -6.77 -10.56 -2.66
CA SER A 26 -8.04 -10.09 -2.09
C SER A 26 -7.86 -9.64 -0.64
N ARG A 27 -8.85 -8.92 -0.12
CA ARG A 27 -9.00 -8.78 1.34
C ARG A 27 -9.37 -10.15 1.93
N PRO A 28 -9.13 -10.39 3.24
CA PRO A 28 -9.50 -11.62 3.92
C PRO A 28 -11.02 -11.67 4.21
N GLU A 29 -11.85 -11.47 3.17
CA GLU A 29 -13.30 -11.52 3.26
C GLU A 29 -13.74 -12.93 3.65
N SER A 30 -14.65 -13.04 4.64
CA SER A 30 -14.98 -14.33 5.26
C SER A 30 -15.46 -15.39 4.28
N TYR A 31 -16.24 -15.00 3.26
CA TYR A 31 -16.71 -15.92 2.23
C TYR A 31 -15.60 -16.39 1.29
N LEU A 32 -14.58 -15.56 1.03
CA LEU A 32 -13.40 -15.97 0.25
C LEU A 32 -12.55 -16.95 1.04
N ARG A 33 -12.28 -16.66 2.33
CA ARG A 33 -11.53 -17.57 3.21
C ARG A 33 -12.21 -18.93 3.31
N ALA A 34 -13.53 -18.93 3.50
CA ALA A 34 -14.32 -20.16 3.50
C ALA A 34 -14.22 -20.90 2.16
N PHE A 35 -14.24 -20.17 1.04
CA PHE A 35 -14.12 -20.78 -0.30
C PHE A 35 -12.74 -21.42 -0.53
N PHE A 36 -11.64 -20.72 -0.20
CA PHE A 36 -10.28 -21.24 -0.34
C PHE A 36 -9.98 -22.41 0.63
N SER A 37 -10.62 -22.45 1.80
CA SER A 37 -10.49 -23.58 2.74
C SER A 37 -11.11 -24.90 2.27
N ARG A 38 -11.87 -24.90 1.16
CA ARG A 38 -12.47 -26.13 0.64
C ARG A 38 -11.40 -27.04 0.05
N THR A 39 -11.50 -28.34 0.30
CA THR A 39 -10.51 -29.34 -0.14
C THR A 39 -10.35 -29.42 -1.65
N ASP A 40 -11.42 -29.19 -2.42
CA ASP A 40 -11.41 -29.17 -3.89
C ASP A 40 -10.72 -27.94 -4.50
N ILE A 41 -10.50 -26.90 -3.69
CA ILE A 41 -9.82 -25.66 -4.07
C ILE A 41 -8.39 -25.62 -3.49
N HIS A 42 -8.20 -26.12 -2.27
CA HIS A 42 -6.92 -26.11 -1.57
C HIS A 42 -5.83 -26.94 -2.27
N ALA A 43 -6.19 -27.92 -3.09
CA ALA A 43 -5.22 -28.78 -3.77
C ALA A 43 -4.37 -28.06 -4.85
N ALA A 44 -4.82 -26.91 -5.36
CA ALA A 44 -4.19 -26.24 -6.52
C ALA A 44 -3.64 -24.84 -6.22
N HIS A 45 -3.62 -24.41 -4.96
CA HIS A 45 -3.09 -23.09 -4.60
C HIS A 45 -2.24 -23.12 -3.35
N TRP A 46 -1.43 -22.08 -3.20
CA TRP A 46 -0.70 -21.74 -2.00
C TRP A 46 -1.14 -20.32 -1.59
N GLU A 47 -1.25 -20.08 -0.30
CA GLU A 47 -1.71 -18.80 0.25
C GLU A 47 -0.55 -18.06 0.93
N VAL A 48 -0.50 -16.74 0.74
CA VAL A 48 0.38 -15.83 1.49
C VAL A 48 -0.48 -14.72 2.06
N GLU A 49 -0.41 -14.56 3.37
CA GLU A 49 -0.93 -13.39 4.03
C GLU A 49 0.07 -12.24 3.90
N VAL A 50 -0.41 -11.10 3.42
CA VAL A 50 0.36 -9.84 3.35
C VAL A 50 -0.29 -8.86 4.31
N PRO A 51 0.09 -8.86 5.60
CA PRO A 51 -0.41 -7.92 6.58
C PRO A 51 -0.05 -6.49 6.20
N ILE A 52 -0.95 -5.55 6.49
CA ILE A 52 -0.73 -4.13 6.20
C ILE A 52 0.06 -3.45 7.32
N ASP A 53 -0.02 -4.00 8.52
CA ASP A 53 0.52 -3.46 9.76
C ASP A 53 1.75 -4.25 10.27
N SER A 54 2.43 -5.01 9.39
CA SER A 54 3.70 -5.63 9.79
C SER A 54 4.80 -4.59 9.97
N ASP A 55 5.85 -5.00 10.68
CA ASP A 55 7.05 -4.17 10.85
C ASP A 55 7.66 -3.78 9.49
N GLU A 56 7.69 -4.70 8.52
CA GLU A 56 8.15 -4.44 7.16
C GLU A 56 7.25 -3.44 6.45
N ALA A 57 5.92 -3.58 6.54
CA ALA A 57 4.99 -2.65 5.92
C ALA A 57 5.11 -1.24 6.52
N CYS A 58 5.29 -1.13 7.84
CA CYS A 58 5.54 0.13 8.52
C CYS A 58 6.85 0.78 8.06
N GLN A 59 7.93 0.01 7.94
CA GLN A 59 9.22 0.48 7.43
C GLN A 59 9.12 0.95 5.97
N ASP A 60 8.41 0.20 5.13
CA ASP A 60 8.20 0.53 3.73
C ASP A 60 7.37 1.81 3.57
N VAL A 61 6.35 2.02 4.40
CA VAL A 61 5.58 3.27 4.43
C VAL A 61 6.43 4.45 4.89
N GLU A 62 7.24 4.28 5.94
CA GLU A 62 8.14 5.34 6.38
C GLU A 62 9.13 5.73 5.27
N ARG A 63 9.71 4.75 4.59
CA ARG A 63 10.59 4.98 3.44
C ARG A 63 9.88 5.69 2.30
N TYR A 64 8.64 5.30 2.00
CA TYR A 64 7.81 5.95 0.99
C TYR A 64 7.55 7.42 1.34
N LEU A 65 7.13 7.71 2.59
CA LEU A 65 6.88 9.08 3.05
C LEU A 65 8.15 9.95 2.94
N ARG A 66 9.29 9.44 3.38
CA ARG A 66 10.59 10.15 3.28
C ARG A 66 10.93 10.51 1.83
N SER A 67 10.80 9.54 0.93
CA SER A 67 11.05 9.76 -0.50
C SER A 67 10.03 10.72 -1.12
N GLY A 68 8.76 10.63 -0.74
CA GLY A 68 7.68 11.48 -1.24
C GLY A 68 7.89 12.93 -0.82
N PHE A 69 8.16 13.17 0.45
CA PHE A 69 8.43 14.52 0.96
C PHE A 69 9.71 15.13 0.38
N GLU A 70 10.77 14.35 0.16
CA GLU A 70 11.97 14.84 -0.50
C GLU A 70 11.67 15.25 -1.96
N ASN A 71 10.85 14.48 -2.68
CA ASN A 71 10.41 14.85 -4.02
C ASN A 71 9.59 16.15 -4.02
N ILE A 72 8.65 16.31 -3.07
CA ILE A 72 7.89 17.55 -2.89
C ILE A 72 8.84 18.72 -2.64
N ARG A 73 9.81 18.56 -1.72
CA ARG A 73 10.79 19.60 -1.44
C ARG A 73 11.56 20.06 -2.68
N GLN A 74 11.93 19.13 -3.55
CA GLN A 74 12.62 19.45 -4.81
C GLN A 74 11.73 20.18 -5.82
N GLN A 75 10.42 19.94 -5.80
CA GLN A 75 9.45 20.60 -6.68
C GLN A 75 9.09 22.02 -6.23
N TYR A 76 9.20 22.31 -4.93
CA TYR A 76 8.81 23.59 -4.33
C TYR A 76 9.98 24.34 -3.66
N PRO A 77 11.10 24.62 -4.36
CA PRO A 77 12.31 25.19 -3.76
C PRO A 77 12.14 26.63 -3.25
N TYR A 78 11.11 27.34 -3.72
CA TYR A 78 10.79 28.70 -3.26
C TYR A 78 9.91 28.73 -2.02
N HIS A 79 9.15 27.66 -1.77
CA HIS A 79 8.29 27.54 -0.59
C HIS A 79 9.04 26.84 0.54
N ILE A 80 9.76 25.76 0.22
CA ILE A 80 10.46 24.94 1.20
C ILE A 80 11.94 25.30 1.19
N PRO A 81 12.47 25.88 2.28
CA PRO A 81 13.85 26.31 2.34
C PRO A 81 14.81 25.11 2.30
N LEU A 82 15.96 25.30 1.64
CA LEU A 82 17.09 24.34 1.61
C LEU A 82 17.75 24.08 2.99
N GLY A 83 17.18 24.61 4.06
CA GLY A 83 17.72 24.54 5.42
C GLY A 83 17.47 23.18 6.07
N PRO A 84 16.85 23.13 7.26
CA PRO A 84 16.62 21.87 7.96
C PRO A 84 15.75 20.91 7.13
N PRO A 85 15.81 19.59 7.41
CA PRO A 85 14.93 18.61 6.79
C PRO A 85 13.46 19.04 6.89
N TRP A 86 12.74 18.89 5.78
CA TRP A 86 11.31 19.15 5.73
C TRP A 86 10.61 17.95 5.11
N PRO A 87 9.60 17.36 5.79
CA PRO A 87 9.28 17.54 7.20
C PRO A 87 10.46 17.16 8.11
N CYS A 88 10.42 17.59 9.38
CA CYS A 88 11.40 17.12 10.35
C CYS A 88 11.13 15.66 10.73
N GLU A 89 12.14 14.99 11.27
CA GLU A 89 12.05 13.56 11.65
C GLU A 89 10.85 13.24 12.54
N ALA A 90 10.54 14.09 13.51
CA ALA A 90 9.40 13.90 14.41
C ALA A 90 8.05 13.94 13.67
N GLN A 91 7.92 14.81 12.66
CA GLN A 91 6.71 14.91 11.82
C GLN A 91 6.56 13.67 10.93
N ILE A 92 7.65 13.20 10.32
CA ILE A 92 7.65 11.98 9.52
C ILE A 92 7.24 10.78 10.38
N SER A 93 7.84 10.62 11.56
CA SER A 93 7.48 9.54 12.49
C SER A 93 6.03 9.62 12.95
N MET A 94 5.50 10.82 13.23
CA MET A 94 4.09 11.01 13.61
C MET A 94 3.13 10.52 12.51
N ILE A 95 3.40 10.90 11.26
CA ILE A 95 2.59 10.48 10.11
C ILE A 95 2.73 8.97 9.90
N ALA A 96 3.96 8.44 9.91
CA ALA A 96 4.22 7.01 9.74
C ALA A 96 3.49 6.17 10.80
N CYS A 97 3.60 6.55 12.08
CA CYS A 97 2.86 5.89 13.17
C CYS A 97 1.34 5.96 12.98
N SER A 98 0.83 7.08 12.45
CA SER A 98 -0.61 7.24 12.18
C SER A 98 -1.09 6.38 11.01
N THR A 99 -0.21 6.07 10.05
CA THR A 99 -0.56 5.23 8.91
C THR A 99 -0.62 3.74 9.24
N LEU A 100 0.05 3.26 10.30
CA LEU A 100 0.11 1.84 10.68
C LEU A 100 0.41 0.90 9.49
N GLY A 101 1.35 1.30 8.61
CA GLY A 101 1.72 0.54 7.40
C GLY A 101 0.70 0.60 6.24
N HIS A 102 -0.39 1.36 6.38
CA HIS A 102 -1.34 1.61 5.30
C HIS A 102 -0.77 2.52 4.20
N PHE A 103 -0.18 1.92 3.18
CA PHE A 103 0.33 2.62 1.99
C PHE A 103 -0.66 3.57 1.33
N ALA A 104 -1.95 3.20 1.25
CA ALA A 104 -2.97 4.06 0.66
C ALA A 104 -3.15 5.36 1.45
N PHE A 105 -3.03 5.30 2.79
CA PHE A 105 -3.05 6.49 3.65
C PHE A 105 -1.83 7.36 3.37
N ALA A 106 -0.63 6.78 3.41
CA ALA A 106 0.63 7.50 3.16
C ALA A 106 0.65 8.17 1.78
N ALA A 107 0.16 7.47 0.74
CA ALA A 107 0.03 8.02 -0.60
C ALA A 107 -1.00 9.16 -0.66
N THR A 108 -2.07 9.09 0.12
CA THR A 108 -3.05 10.17 0.22
C THR A 108 -2.45 11.40 0.88
N VAL A 109 -1.71 11.23 1.98
CA VAL A 109 -0.97 12.32 2.65
C VAL A 109 0.00 13.00 1.68
N THR A 110 0.80 12.21 0.97
CA THR A 110 1.79 12.74 0.00
C THR A 110 1.09 13.50 -1.12
N ARG A 111 0.04 12.90 -1.72
CA ARG A 111 -0.76 13.53 -2.78
C ARG A 111 -1.47 14.81 -2.35
N PHE A 112 -1.98 14.82 -1.13
CA PHE A 112 -2.62 16.01 -0.57
C PHE A 112 -1.58 17.13 -0.36
N THR A 113 -0.40 16.79 0.15
CA THR A 113 0.69 17.74 0.42
C THR A 113 1.34 18.29 -0.87
N GLU A 114 1.30 17.56 -1.98
CA GLU A 114 1.87 18.03 -3.24
C GLU A 114 0.88 18.77 -4.14
N ASN A 115 -0.40 18.88 -3.73
CA ASN A 115 -1.48 19.37 -4.58
C ASN A 115 -1.50 20.92 -4.65
N PRO A 116 -1.12 21.52 -5.80
CA PRO A 116 -1.04 22.97 -5.95
C PRO A 116 -2.41 23.67 -6.03
N ASP A 117 -3.48 22.93 -6.34
CA ASP A 117 -4.83 23.49 -6.44
C ASP A 117 -5.44 23.78 -5.05
N ILE A 118 -4.89 23.17 -4.01
CA ILE A 118 -5.38 23.30 -2.62
C ILE A 118 -4.56 24.34 -1.85
N GLY A 119 -3.23 24.35 -1.99
CA GLY A 119 -2.36 25.26 -1.24
C GLY A 119 -0.88 24.98 -1.47
N ASP A 120 -0.02 25.65 -0.69
CA ASP A 120 1.40 25.30 -0.66
C ASP A 120 1.66 24.09 0.27
N PRO A 121 2.72 23.31 0.01
CA PRO A 121 2.98 22.08 0.76
C PRO A 121 3.20 22.27 2.25
N ILE A 122 3.70 23.43 2.70
CA ILE A 122 3.95 23.67 4.13
C ILE A 122 2.62 23.78 4.86
N ALA A 123 1.72 24.64 4.36
CA ALA A 123 0.39 24.80 4.96
C ALA A 123 -0.41 23.49 4.93
N GLN A 124 -0.30 22.71 3.86
CA GLN A 124 -0.99 21.42 3.75
C GLN A 124 -0.46 20.38 4.73
N LEU A 125 0.86 20.31 4.90
CA LEU A 125 1.46 19.43 5.89
C LEU A 125 1.01 19.81 7.32
N GLU A 126 0.90 21.10 7.64
CA GLU A 126 0.39 21.57 8.93
C GLU A 126 -1.06 21.15 9.20
N HIS A 127 -1.88 20.94 8.17
CA HIS A 127 -3.24 20.42 8.33
C HIS A 127 -3.29 18.91 8.63
N ILE A 128 -2.23 18.17 8.32
CA ILE A 128 -2.15 16.71 8.51
C ILE A 128 -1.64 16.35 9.91
N LEU A 129 -0.73 17.18 10.45
CA LEU A 129 -0.09 17.01 11.76
C LEU A 129 -1.03 17.36 12.92
#